data_AF-A0A9W3CEZ0-F1
#
_entry.id   AF-A0A9W3CEZ0-F1
#
_cell.length_a   1.000
_cell.length_b   1.000
_cell.length_c   1.000
_cell.angle_alpha   90.00
_cell.angle_beta   90.00
_cell.angle_gamma   90.00
#
_symmetry.space_group_name_H-M   'P 1'
#
loop_
_entity.id
_entity.type
_entity.pdbx_description
1 polymer ?
#
loop_
_entity_poly.entity_id
_entity_poly.type
_entity_poly.pdbx_seq_one_letter_code
_entity_poly.pdbx_strand_id
1 'polypeptide(L)'
;MKKPSVTPFLITLLLAAAVCTHGKEVVKDSNGNPVKIGAKYFIQPVKSNGGGLVPAAINILPFCPLGITQTLLPYQPGLPVIFGYYPPFVGTDYIVTSTTINIQFHSDIWPVCNELSKLWAVDVSSSAAKEPAVIIGGERTAPNSLFKIEKDAGAHTYKLTTSYGTVGTTPGAWLSAPQLLVTNDEAKTLLVKFVKVDDDATKATTSSSRVEKLGLRMFPFY
;
A
#
# COMPACT_ATOMS: atom_id res chain seq x y z
N MET A 1 -10.24 -66.79 -2.36
CA MET A 1 -9.34 -65.68 -2.71
C MET A 1 -10.17 -64.40 -2.84
N LYS A 2 -10.09 -63.46 -1.88
CA LYS A 2 -10.79 -62.17 -1.92
C LYS A 2 -9.87 -61.11 -2.54
N LYS A 3 -10.31 -60.46 -3.62
CA LYS A 3 -9.59 -59.33 -4.24
C LYS A 3 -9.67 -58.10 -3.32
N PRO A 4 -8.57 -57.39 -3.05
CA PRO A 4 -8.62 -56.14 -2.31
C PRO A 4 -9.31 -55.07 -3.18
N SER A 5 -10.29 -54.39 -2.60
CA SER A 5 -11.00 -53.26 -3.21
C SER A 5 -10.10 -52.02 -3.13
N VAL A 6 -9.71 -51.51 -4.29
CA VAL A 6 -8.85 -50.32 -4.47
C VAL A 6 -9.64 -49.00 -4.37
N THR A 7 -10.94 -49.09 -4.08
CA THR A 7 -11.89 -47.99 -4.19
C THR A 7 -11.81 -46.93 -3.07
N PRO A 8 -11.40 -47.19 -1.81
CA PRO A 8 -11.42 -46.15 -0.78
C PRO A 8 -10.22 -45.18 -0.88
N PHE A 9 -9.13 -45.56 -1.56
CA PHE A 9 -7.91 -44.74 -1.62
C PHE A 9 -8.02 -43.58 -2.63
N LEU A 10 -8.82 -43.75 -3.69
CA LEU A 10 -9.06 -42.74 -4.73
C LEU A 10 -9.93 -41.58 -4.25
N ILE A 11 -10.83 -41.79 -3.27
CA ILE A 11 -11.76 -40.77 -2.78
C ILE A 11 -11.03 -39.76 -1.88
N THR A 12 -10.06 -40.20 -1.07
CA THR A 12 -9.23 -39.31 -0.24
C THR A 12 -8.26 -38.45 -1.05
N LEU A 13 -7.82 -38.90 -2.23
CA LEU A 13 -6.88 -38.15 -3.06
C LEU A 13 -7.55 -36.99 -3.83
N LEU A 14 -8.86 -37.11 -4.11
CA LEU A 14 -9.62 -36.10 -4.86
C LEU A 14 -10.03 -34.86 -4.02
N LEU A 15 -10.03 -34.94 -2.69
CA LEU A 15 -10.34 -33.78 -1.82
C LEU A 15 -9.15 -32.84 -1.57
N ALA A 16 -7.91 -33.24 -1.93
CA ALA A 16 -6.71 -32.45 -1.64
C ALA A 16 -6.32 -31.46 -2.76
N ALA A 17 -7.05 -31.43 -3.88
CA ALA A 17 -6.70 -30.63 -5.06
C ALA A 17 -7.63 -29.43 -5.30
N ALA A 18 -8.30 -28.92 -4.27
CA ALA A 18 -8.83 -27.55 -4.31
C ALA A 18 -7.66 -26.55 -4.16
N VAL A 19 -6.73 -26.57 -5.11
CA VAL A 19 -5.80 -25.46 -5.29
C VAL A 19 -6.66 -24.34 -5.84
N CYS A 20 -7.14 -23.46 -4.96
CA CYS A 20 -7.72 -22.19 -5.39
C CYS A 20 -6.60 -21.44 -6.12
N THR A 21 -6.49 -21.63 -7.44
CA THR A 21 -5.81 -20.68 -8.29
C THR A 21 -6.59 -19.38 -8.15
N HIS A 22 -6.20 -18.54 -7.20
CA HIS A 22 -6.75 -17.19 -7.10
C HIS A 22 -6.42 -16.54 -8.44
N GLY A 23 -7.42 -16.45 -9.30
CA GLY A 23 -7.31 -15.76 -10.57
C GLY A 23 -6.88 -14.33 -10.31
N LYS A 24 -6.34 -13.70 -11.35
CA LYS A 24 -6.09 -12.26 -11.34
C LYS A 24 -7.42 -11.53 -11.09
N GLU A 25 -7.51 -10.77 -10.00
CA GLU A 25 -8.71 -10.04 -9.60
C GLU A 25 -8.45 -8.52 -9.63
N VAL A 26 -9.48 -7.75 -9.93
CA VAL A 26 -9.40 -6.28 -9.85
C VAL A 26 -9.20 -5.86 -8.39
N VAL A 27 -8.15 -5.08 -8.13
CA VAL A 27 -7.89 -4.48 -6.82
C VAL A 27 -8.97 -3.45 -6.54
N LYS A 28 -9.51 -3.47 -5.32
CA LYS A 28 -10.58 -2.58 -4.88
C LYS A 28 -10.05 -1.63 -3.80
N ASP A 29 -10.51 -0.39 -3.83
CA ASP A 29 -10.30 0.57 -2.76
C ASP A 29 -11.16 0.22 -1.54
N SER A 30 -11.00 1.00 -0.47
CA SER A 30 -11.71 0.83 0.80
C SER A 30 -13.23 0.95 0.69
N ASN A 31 -13.72 1.56 -0.39
CA ASN A 31 -15.14 1.71 -0.68
C ASN A 31 -15.66 0.62 -1.63
N GLY A 32 -14.80 -0.33 -2.02
CA GLY A 32 -15.11 -1.43 -2.91
C GLY A 32 -15.05 -1.09 -4.40
N ASN A 33 -14.64 0.12 -4.77
CA ASN A 33 -14.50 0.53 -6.17
C ASN A 33 -13.18 0.04 -6.76
N PRO A 34 -13.10 -0.26 -8.07
CA PRO A 34 -11.84 -0.59 -8.72
C PRO A 34 -10.76 0.48 -8.56
N VAL A 35 -9.55 0.05 -8.20
CA VAL A 35 -8.37 0.91 -8.20
C VAL A 35 -7.97 1.21 -9.65
N LYS A 36 -7.91 2.49 -10.01
CA LYS A 36 -7.60 2.95 -11.36
C LYS A 36 -6.11 3.25 -11.52
N ILE A 37 -5.58 2.93 -12.69
CA ILE A 37 -4.24 3.34 -13.11
C ILE A 37 -4.18 4.87 -13.11
N GLY A 38 -3.07 5.46 -12.66
CA GLY A 38 -2.88 6.92 -12.73
C GLY A 38 -3.64 7.73 -11.66
N ALA A 39 -4.68 7.17 -11.05
CA ALA A 39 -5.44 7.84 -10.00
C ALA A 39 -4.69 7.83 -8.65
N LYS A 40 -4.98 8.84 -7.82
CA LYS A 40 -4.34 9.06 -6.53
C LYS A 40 -5.02 8.24 -5.43
N TYR A 41 -4.23 7.50 -4.66
CA TYR A 41 -4.69 6.74 -3.49
C TYR A 41 -3.76 6.95 -2.30
N PHE A 42 -4.32 6.99 -1.10
CA PHE A 42 -3.54 6.77 0.11
C PHE A 42 -3.37 5.27 0.36
N ILE A 43 -2.20 4.86 0.81
CA ILE A 43 -1.96 3.51 1.34
C ILE A 43 -2.04 3.60 2.86
N GLN A 44 -3.00 2.87 3.45
CA GLN A 44 -3.22 2.85 4.89
C GLN A 44 -3.16 1.43 5.45
N PRO A 45 -2.42 1.18 6.54
CA PRO A 45 -2.45 -0.11 7.23
C PRO A 45 -3.84 -0.44 7.81
N VAL A 46 -4.28 -1.71 7.74
CA VAL A 46 -5.67 -2.10 8.07
C VAL A 46 -5.94 -2.24 9.57
N LYS A 47 -4.91 -2.50 10.39
CA LYS A 47 -5.02 -2.68 11.85
C LYS A 47 -3.99 -1.84 12.59
N SER A 48 -4.07 -0.52 12.43
CA SER A 48 -3.10 0.39 13.06
C SER A 48 -3.78 1.57 13.73
N ASN A 49 -3.15 2.04 14.82
CA ASN A 49 -3.52 3.27 15.52
C ASN A 49 -2.84 4.51 14.89
N GLY A 50 -1.94 4.31 13.94
CA GLY A 50 -1.30 5.38 13.17
C GLY A 50 -2.10 5.77 11.93
N GLY A 51 -1.51 6.65 11.12
CA GLY A 51 -2.07 7.10 9.85
C GLY A 51 -1.57 6.29 8.65
N GLY A 52 -1.49 6.94 7.49
CA GLY A 52 -1.00 6.33 6.26
C GLY A 52 0.51 6.37 6.07
N LEU A 53 0.95 5.91 4.91
CA LEU A 53 2.38 5.85 4.56
C LEU A 53 2.90 7.19 4.06
N VAL A 54 4.08 7.58 4.51
CA VAL A 54 4.74 8.86 4.20
C VAL A 54 6.24 8.68 3.94
N PRO A 55 6.86 9.52 3.10
CA PRO A 55 8.31 9.63 2.98
C PRO A 55 8.95 10.04 4.31
N ALA A 56 10.04 9.39 4.71
CA ALA A 56 10.83 9.80 5.86
C ALA A 56 12.31 9.44 5.69
N ALA A 57 13.20 10.23 6.27
CA ALA A 57 14.62 9.88 6.31
C ALA A 57 14.83 8.67 7.22
N ILE A 58 15.51 7.64 6.69
CA ILE A 58 15.85 6.41 7.42
C ILE A 58 17.32 6.37 7.84
N ASN A 59 18.12 7.32 7.33
CA ASN A 59 19.51 7.56 7.67
C ASN A 59 19.68 9.02 8.07
N ILE A 60 20.63 9.30 8.98
CA ILE A 60 20.91 10.67 9.45
C ILE A 60 21.66 11.46 8.38
N LEU A 61 22.74 10.89 7.83
CA LEU A 61 23.53 11.51 6.78
C LEU A 61 24.29 10.45 5.96
N PRO A 62 24.17 10.42 4.62
CA PRO A 62 23.19 11.17 3.83
C PRO A 62 21.76 10.70 4.14
N PHE A 63 20.80 11.62 4.12
CA PHE A 63 19.38 11.31 4.37
C PHE A 63 18.61 10.90 3.11
N CYS A 64 19.24 11.01 1.93
CA CYS A 64 18.74 10.48 0.66
C CYS A 64 19.44 9.14 0.35
N PRO A 65 18.74 8.16 -0.25
CA PRO A 65 17.31 8.16 -0.57
C PRO A 65 16.44 8.15 0.70
N LEU A 66 15.24 8.73 0.60
CA LEU A 66 14.24 8.61 1.67
C LEU A 66 13.73 7.17 1.74
N GLY A 67 13.37 6.73 2.94
CA GLY A 67 12.56 5.53 3.13
C GLY A 67 11.07 5.86 3.24
N ILE A 68 10.30 4.85 3.62
CA ILE A 68 8.85 4.95 3.76
C ILE A 68 8.46 4.47 5.15
N THR A 69 7.67 5.28 5.85
CA THR A 69 7.20 4.97 7.20
C THR A 69 5.70 5.14 7.31
N GLN A 70 5.08 4.43 8.26
CA GLN A 70 3.74 4.74 8.70
C GLN A 70 3.80 5.91 9.69
N THR A 71 3.07 6.99 9.44
CA THR A 71 2.95 8.08 10.43
C THR A 71 2.25 7.58 11.70
N LEU A 72 2.72 8.03 12.86
CA LEU A 72 2.09 7.73 14.15
C LEU A 72 0.82 8.57 14.39
N LEU A 73 0.54 9.56 13.53
CA LEU A 73 -0.60 10.46 13.69
C LEU A 73 -1.85 9.87 13.00
N PRO A 74 -2.91 9.50 13.75
CA PRO A 74 -4.04 8.74 13.23
C PRO A 74 -4.85 9.46 12.14
N TYR A 75 -4.88 10.79 12.18
CA TYR A 75 -5.62 11.63 11.24
C TYR A 75 -4.82 11.96 9.97
N GLN A 76 -3.52 11.64 9.91
CA GLN A 76 -2.73 11.87 8.72
C GLN A 76 -2.96 10.74 7.71
N PRO A 77 -3.57 11.00 6.55
CA PRO A 77 -3.98 9.94 5.64
C PRO A 77 -2.80 9.25 4.93
N GLY A 78 -1.59 9.83 5.00
CA GLY A 78 -0.42 9.46 4.21
C GLY A 78 -0.18 10.44 3.05
N LEU A 79 0.88 10.21 2.29
CA LEU A 79 1.10 10.93 1.02
C LEU A 79 0.50 10.11 -0.14
N PRO A 80 -0.24 10.72 -1.07
CA PRO A 80 -0.84 9.98 -2.18
C PRO A 80 0.19 9.24 -3.02
N VAL A 81 -0.21 8.08 -3.54
CA VAL A 81 0.52 7.33 -4.54
C VAL A 81 -0.28 7.17 -5.82
N ILE A 82 0.43 6.87 -6.90
CA ILE A 82 -0.11 6.47 -8.20
C ILE A 82 0.47 5.11 -8.56
N PHE A 83 -0.39 4.24 -9.10
CA PHE A 83 -0.02 2.94 -9.62
C PHE A 83 0.05 2.96 -11.15
N GLY A 84 1.03 2.25 -11.71
CA GLY A 84 1.15 2.05 -13.15
C GLY A 84 1.81 0.73 -13.49
N TYR A 85 1.35 0.06 -14.54
CA TYR A 85 1.92 -1.22 -14.97
C TYR A 85 3.33 -1.06 -15.53
N TYR A 86 4.17 -2.06 -15.25
CA TYR A 86 5.44 -2.24 -15.95
C TYR A 86 5.67 -3.73 -16.29
N PRO A 87 5.86 -4.08 -17.58
CA PRO A 87 5.71 -3.22 -18.76
C PRO A 87 4.27 -2.66 -18.88
N PRO A 88 4.06 -1.59 -19.66
CA PRO A 88 2.72 -1.03 -19.88
C PRO A 88 1.76 -2.12 -20.34
N PHE A 89 0.59 -2.18 -19.71
CA PHE A 89 -0.42 -3.18 -19.99
C PHE A 89 -1.62 -2.52 -20.66
N VAL A 90 -1.92 -2.95 -21.88
CA VAL A 90 -3.04 -2.43 -22.68
C VAL A 90 -4.27 -3.29 -22.45
N GLY A 91 -5.45 -2.68 -22.38
CA GLY A 91 -6.74 -3.39 -22.30
C GLY A 91 -7.42 -3.34 -20.93
N THR A 92 -6.92 -2.55 -19.99
CA THR A 92 -7.65 -2.22 -18.75
C THR A 92 -7.20 -0.87 -18.19
N ASP A 93 -8.13 -0.17 -17.56
CA ASP A 93 -7.87 1.06 -16.80
C ASP A 93 -7.67 0.78 -15.31
N TYR A 94 -7.72 -0.50 -14.91
CA TYR A 94 -7.74 -0.92 -13.51
C TYR A 94 -6.50 -1.71 -13.12
N ILE A 95 -6.14 -1.60 -11.84
CA ILE A 95 -5.08 -2.40 -11.24
C ILE A 95 -5.64 -3.79 -10.89
N VAL A 96 -4.89 -4.81 -11.27
CA VAL A 96 -5.23 -6.22 -11.10
C VAL A 96 -4.15 -6.89 -10.25
N THR A 97 -4.55 -7.80 -9.37
CA THR A 97 -3.64 -8.53 -8.48
C THR A 97 -2.59 -9.33 -9.26
N SER A 98 -1.50 -9.68 -8.56
CA SER A 98 -0.42 -10.54 -9.06
C SER A 98 0.21 -10.07 -10.38
N THR A 99 0.08 -8.79 -10.69
CA THR A 99 0.60 -8.15 -11.91
C THR A 99 1.57 -7.05 -11.51
N THR A 100 2.66 -6.96 -12.27
CA THR A 100 3.77 -6.07 -11.96
C THR A 100 3.41 -4.60 -12.19
N ILE A 101 3.61 -3.79 -11.15
CA ILE A 101 3.37 -2.36 -11.14
C ILE A 101 4.56 -1.62 -10.56
N ASN A 102 4.69 -0.34 -10.91
CA ASN A 102 5.40 0.61 -10.10
C ASN A 102 4.42 1.33 -9.15
N ILE A 103 4.96 1.76 -8.00
CA ILE A 103 4.27 2.62 -7.05
C ILE A 103 5.06 3.93 -6.99
N GLN A 104 4.38 5.07 -7.15
CA GLN A 104 5.03 6.38 -7.16
C GLN A 104 4.33 7.31 -6.18
N PHE A 105 5.07 8.00 -5.31
CA PHE A 105 4.50 9.11 -4.55
C PHE A 105 4.13 10.27 -5.48
N HIS A 106 2.96 10.85 -5.23
CA HIS A 106 2.46 12.01 -5.93
C HIS A 106 2.37 13.19 -4.98
N SER A 107 3.17 14.23 -5.26
CA SER A 107 3.20 15.49 -4.52
C SER A 107 3.72 16.59 -5.43
N ASP A 108 3.07 17.75 -5.43
CA ASP A 108 3.51 18.94 -6.16
C ASP A 108 4.75 19.57 -5.51
N ILE A 109 4.89 19.42 -4.19
CA ILE A 109 6.02 19.91 -3.41
C ILE A 109 6.91 18.73 -3.03
N TRP A 110 8.18 18.80 -3.43
CA TRP A 110 9.20 17.83 -3.07
C TRP A 110 10.51 18.60 -2.86
N PRO A 111 10.86 18.97 -1.61
CA PRO A 111 11.95 19.91 -1.37
C PRO A 111 13.33 19.24 -1.28
N VAL A 112 13.40 17.92 -1.17
CA VAL A 112 14.63 17.15 -0.90
C VAL A 112 14.74 15.94 -1.81
N CYS A 113 15.97 15.44 -2.01
CA CYS A 113 16.26 14.28 -2.87
C CYS A 113 15.67 14.46 -4.29
N ASN A 114 15.81 15.66 -4.87
CA ASN A 114 15.22 16.05 -6.15
C ASN A 114 15.91 15.40 -7.36
N GLU A 115 17.14 14.94 -7.15
CA GLU A 115 17.92 14.14 -8.09
C GLU A 115 17.39 12.71 -8.26
N LEU A 116 16.56 12.24 -7.33
CA LEU A 116 15.96 10.92 -7.34
C LEU A 116 14.48 10.97 -7.75
N SER A 117 13.99 9.88 -8.31
CA SER A 117 12.58 9.76 -8.65
C SER A 117 11.70 9.62 -7.39
N LYS A 118 10.38 9.75 -7.56
CA LYS A 118 9.39 9.46 -6.50
C LYS A 118 8.91 8.00 -6.50
N LEU A 119 9.56 7.13 -7.28
CA LEU A 119 9.20 5.71 -7.39
C LEU A 119 9.72 4.96 -6.17
N TRP A 120 8.89 4.05 -5.69
CA TRP A 120 9.27 3.10 -4.66
C TRP A 120 10.24 2.09 -5.26
N ALA A 121 11.22 1.68 -4.47
CA ALA A 121 12.14 0.62 -4.80
C ALA A 121 12.63 -0.11 -3.54
N VAL A 122 13.11 -1.34 -3.72
CA VAL A 122 13.86 -2.06 -2.71
C VAL A 122 15.31 -1.56 -2.73
N ASP A 123 15.88 -1.27 -1.55
CA ASP A 123 17.30 -0.95 -1.44
C ASP A 123 18.14 -2.19 -1.77
N VAL A 124 18.88 -2.09 -2.88
CA VAL A 124 19.79 -3.14 -3.37
C VAL A 124 21.25 -2.67 -3.37
N SER A 125 21.54 -1.61 -2.60
CA SER A 125 22.90 -1.12 -2.40
C SER A 125 23.77 -2.16 -1.68
N SER A 126 25.09 -2.02 -1.78
CA SER A 126 26.04 -2.89 -1.07
C SER A 126 25.93 -2.78 0.45
N SER A 127 25.36 -1.69 0.95
CA SER A 127 25.08 -1.43 2.37
C SER A 127 23.70 -1.91 2.81
N ALA A 128 22.88 -2.49 1.92
CA ALA A 128 21.54 -2.93 2.25
C ALA A 128 21.55 -3.99 3.37
N ALA A 129 20.61 -3.86 4.31
CA ALA A 129 20.41 -4.87 5.34
C ALA A 129 19.89 -6.19 4.76
N LYS A 130 19.96 -7.27 5.55
CA LYS A 130 19.38 -8.58 5.18
C LYS A 130 17.89 -8.48 4.84
N GLU A 131 17.17 -7.64 5.58
CA GLU A 131 15.82 -7.20 5.24
C GLU A 131 15.91 -5.77 4.69
N PRO A 132 16.05 -5.60 3.37
CA PRO A 132 16.32 -4.30 2.78
C PRO A 132 15.15 -3.35 2.96
N ALA A 133 15.44 -2.06 3.16
CA ALA A 133 14.42 -1.04 3.26
C ALA A 133 13.66 -0.86 1.94
N VAL A 134 12.41 -0.42 2.02
CA VAL A 134 11.72 0.16 0.86
C VAL A 134 12.04 1.65 0.84
N ILE A 135 12.69 2.09 -0.24
CA ILE A 135 13.19 3.44 -0.46
C ILE A 135 12.45 4.15 -1.59
N ILE A 136 12.70 5.45 -1.70
CA ILE A 136 12.18 6.32 -2.74
C ILE A 136 13.35 6.78 -3.61
N GLY A 137 13.22 6.61 -4.92
CA GLY A 137 14.28 6.89 -5.89
C GLY A 137 14.48 5.82 -6.95
N GLY A 138 13.54 4.88 -7.08
CA GLY A 138 13.62 3.79 -8.04
C GLY A 138 13.63 4.23 -9.49
N GLU A 139 14.11 3.36 -10.38
CA GLU A 139 13.96 3.53 -11.82
C GLU A 139 12.78 2.70 -12.32
N ARG A 140 11.97 3.25 -13.22
CA ARG A 140 10.72 2.62 -13.70
C ARG A 140 10.93 1.20 -14.23
N THR A 141 12.05 0.95 -14.91
CA THR A 141 12.36 -0.32 -15.56
C THR A 141 13.17 -1.27 -14.68
N ALA A 142 13.70 -0.80 -13.55
CA ALA A 142 14.59 -1.60 -12.72
C ALA A 142 13.81 -2.66 -11.91
N PRO A 143 14.32 -3.90 -11.81
CA PRO A 143 13.62 -4.98 -11.11
C PRO A 143 13.28 -4.68 -9.64
N ASN A 144 14.10 -3.89 -8.95
CA ASN A 144 13.85 -3.49 -7.57
C ASN A 144 12.74 -2.44 -7.40
N SER A 145 12.24 -1.84 -8.49
CA SER A 145 11.08 -0.92 -8.48
C SER A 145 9.76 -1.61 -8.85
N LEU A 146 9.77 -2.95 -8.93
CA LEU A 146 8.65 -3.76 -9.38
C LEU A 146 7.95 -4.41 -8.19
N PHE A 147 6.68 -4.03 -8.02
CA PHE A 147 5.81 -4.52 -6.96
C PHE A 147 4.61 -5.26 -7.55
N LYS A 148 3.97 -6.08 -6.73
CA LYS A 148 2.65 -6.65 -7.00
C LYS A 148 1.75 -6.40 -5.82
N ILE A 149 0.46 -6.29 -6.10
CA ILE A 149 -0.59 -6.27 -5.08
C ILE A 149 -1.18 -7.66 -5.02
N GLU A 150 -1.17 -8.27 -3.84
CA GLU A 150 -1.75 -9.59 -3.59
C GLU A 150 -2.91 -9.45 -2.60
N LYS A 151 -3.97 -10.20 -2.83
CA LYS A 151 -5.14 -10.23 -1.95
C LYS A 151 -4.81 -10.94 -0.65
N ASP A 152 -5.38 -10.45 0.45
CA ASP A 152 -5.34 -11.10 1.76
C ASP A 152 -6.77 -11.49 2.21
N ALA A 153 -6.90 -12.20 3.34
CA ALA A 153 -8.18 -12.74 3.80
C ALA A 153 -9.22 -11.67 4.18
N GLY A 154 -8.80 -10.44 4.46
CA GLY A 154 -9.68 -9.32 4.79
C GLY A 154 -10.39 -8.70 3.58
N ALA A 155 -11.59 -8.17 3.78
CA ALA A 155 -12.28 -7.37 2.76
C ALA A 155 -11.42 -6.16 2.37
N HIS A 156 -11.18 -5.99 1.06
CA HIS A 156 -10.36 -4.90 0.50
C HIS A 156 -8.98 -4.76 1.18
N THR A 157 -8.44 -5.88 1.65
CA THR A 157 -7.16 -5.96 2.34
C THR A 157 -6.15 -6.65 1.43
N TYR A 158 -4.96 -6.06 1.36
CA TYR A 158 -3.92 -6.49 0.44
C TYR A 158 -2.56 -6.49 1.13
N LYS A 159 -1.63 -7.23 0.55
CA LYS A 159 -0.20 -7.12 0.83
C LYS A 159 0.54 -6.73 -0.44
N LEU A 160 1.69 -6.08 -0.27
CA LEU A 160 2.57 -5.74 -1.39
C LEU A 160 3.72 -6.75 -1.43
N THR A 161 4.07 -7.24 -2.61
CA THR A 161 5.19 -8.17 -2.80
C THR A 161 6.14 -7.67 -3.86
N THR A 162 7.38 -8.13 -3.80
CA THR A 162 8.45 -7.87 -4.77
C THR A 162 9.17 -9.17 -5.11
N SER A 163 10.14 -9.15 -6.02
CA SER A 163 11.03 -10.29 -6.24
C SER A 163 11.96 -10.58 -5.04
N TYR A 164 12.07 -9.65 -4.09
CA TYR A 164 12.95 -9.77 -2.92
C TYR A 164 12.21 -10.27 -1.67
N GLY A 165 10.88 -10.38 -1.72
CA GLY A 165 10.03 -10.79 -0.59
C GLY A 165 8.76 -9.95 -0.47
N THR A 166 8.10 -10.07 0.68
CA THR A 166 6.87 -9.33 1.03
C THR A 166 7.21 -8.02 1.72
N VAL A 167 6.47 -6.95 1.42
CA VAL A 167 6.61 -5.67 2.14
C VAL A 167 6.09 -5.86 3.56
N GLY A 168 6.98 -5.64 4.52
CA GLY A 168 6.72 -5.69 5.94
C GLY A 168 7.12 -4.40 6.64
N THR A 169 7.14 -4.45 7.97
CA THR A 169 7.61 -3.32 8.77
C THR A 169 8.57 -3.74 9.88
N THR A 170 9.40 -2.79 10.29
CA THR A 170 10.22 -2.84 11.51
C THR A 170 10.11 -1.50 12.25
N PRO A 171 10.36 -1.43 13.56
CA PRO A 171 10.51 -0.14 14.24
C PRO A 171 11.58 0.74 13.55
N GLY A 172 11.18 1.91 13.06
CA GLY A 172 12.06 2.86 12.39
C GLY A 172 12.76 3.85 13.33
N ALA A 173 13.66 4.66 12.78
CA ALA A 173 14.45 5.63 13.56
C ALA A 173 13.61 6.76 14.18
N TRP A 174 12.47 7.10 13.58
CA TRP A 174 11.58 8.17 14.06
C TRP A 174 10.58 7.65 15.08
N LEU A 175 10.87 7.79 16.38
CA LEU A 175 9.97 7.39 17.48
C LEU A 175 9.48 5.94 17.36
N SER A 176 10.29 5.04 16.77
CA SER A 176 9.91 3.65 16.50
C SER A 176 8.69 3.50 15.57
N ALA A 177 8.37 4.53 14.77
CA ALA A 177 7.34 4.47 13.74
C ALA A 177 7.63 3.33 12.76
N PRO A 178 6.61 2.53 12.35
CA PRO A 178 6.83 1.41 11.45
C PRO A 178 7.47 1.85 10.13
N GLN A 179 8.69 1.39 9.85
CA GLN A 179 9.42 1.62 8.62
C GLN A 179 9.25 0.41 7.68
N LEU A 180 9.00 0.67 6.40
CA LEU A 180 8.85 -0.37 5.41
C LEU A 180 10.19 -1.03 5.08
N LEU A 181 10.13 -2.34 4.97
CA LEU A 181 11.22 -3.20 4.50
C LEU A 181 10.65 -4.34 3.66
N VAL A 182 11.53 -5.11 3.06
CA VAL A 182 11.18 -6.39 2.44
C VAL A 182 11.67 -7.55 3.29
N THR A 183 10.77 -8.51 3.54
CA THR A 183 11.03 -9.67 4.39
C THR A 183 10.31 -10.91 3.88
N ASN A 184 10.82 -12.07 4.29
CA ASN A 184 10.16 -13.37 4.14
C ASN A 184 9.52 -13.85 5.46
N ASP A 185 9.60 -13.04 6.52
CA ASP A 185 8.92 -13.28 7.80
C ASP A 185 7.45 -12.84 7.68
N GLU A 186 6.55 -13.82 7.61
CA GLU A 186 5.11 -13.56 7.47
C GLU A 186 4.55 -12.72 8.61
N ALA A 187 5.12 -12.79 9.82
CA ALA A 187 4.67 -12.04 10.99
C ALA A 187 4.92 -10.52 10.86
N LYS A 188 5.86 -10.13 10.00
CA LYS A 188 6.16 -8.72 9.73
C LYS A 188 5.35 -8.13 8.57
N THR A 189 4.54 -8.96 7.88
CA THR A 189 3.79 -8.55 6.69
C THR A 189 2.92 -7.33 6.98
N LEU A 190 3.03 -6.30 6.13
CA LEU A 190 2.17 -5.14 6.22
C LEU A 190 0.90 -5.36 5.40
N LEU A 191 -0.24 -5.43 6.09
CA LEU A 191 -1.55 -5.46 5.45
C LEU A 191 -2.09 -4.05 5.26
N VAL A 192 -2.47 -3.73 4.03
CA VAL A 192 -2.89 -2.39 3.61
C VAL A 192 -4.25 -2.39 2.92
N LYS A 193 -4.89 -1.22 2.95
CA LYS A 193 -6.02 -0.85 2.10
C LYS A 193 -5.67 0.39 1.30
N PHE A 194 -6.35 0.56 0.17
CA PHE A 194 -6.21 1.76 -0.67
C PHE A 194 -7.40 2.67 -0.45
N VAL A 195 -7.16 3.94 -0.12
CA VAL A 195 -8.23 4.94 0.06
C VAL A 195 -8.12 5.93 -1.09
N LYS A 196 -9.17 6.04 -1.92
CA LYS A 196 -9.17 7.01 -3.03
C LYS A 196 -9.00 8.42 -2.47
N VAL A 197 -8.08 9.19 -3.06
CA VAL A 197 -8.00 10.62 -2.78
C VAL A 197 -9.15 11.29 -3.51
N ASP A 198 -10.01 12.00 -2.79
CA ASP A 198 -11.02 12.83 -3.43
C ASP A 198 -10.31 13.96 -4.16
N ASP A 199 -10.53 14.05 -5.47
CA ASP A 199 -10.01 15.15 -6.28
C ASP A 199 -10.72 16.50 -5.95
N ASP A 200 -11.72 16.44 -5.05
CA ASP A 200 -12.61 17.52 -4.61
C ASP A 200 -12.06 18.30 -3.40
N ALA A 201 -10.74 18.50 -3.34
CA ALA A 201 -10.10 19.45 -2.42
C ALA A 201 -10.61 20.91 -2.60
N THR A 202 -11.45 21.16 -3.61
CA THR A 202 -12.23 22.39 -3.81
C THR A 202 -13.65 22.37 -3.21
N LYS A 203 -14.18 21.25 -2.70
CA LYS A 203 -15.49 21.19 -2.03
C LYS A 203 -15.45 21.17 -0.50
N ALA A 204 -14.29 20.94 0.11
CA ALA A 204 -14.18 20.93 1.57
C ALA A 204 -14.32 22.32 2.23
N THR A 205 -14.37 23.42 1.45
CA THR A 205 -14.58 24.78 1.97
C THR A 205 -16.07 25.14 2.20
N THR A 206 -17.03 24.28 1.84
CA THR A 206 -18.47 24.64 1.95
C THR A 206 -19.30 23.70 2.83
N SER A 207 -18.71 22.74 3.54
CA SER A 207 -19.47 21.78 4.35
C SER A 207 -19.48 22.04 5.87
N SER A 208 -18.75 23.03 6.41
CA SER A 208 -18.75 23.33 7.86
C SER A 208 -19.61 24.54 8.27
N SER A 209 -20.33 25.20 7.36
CA SER A 209 -21.19 26.36 7.70
C SER A 209 -22.67 26.01 7.89
N ARG A 210 -23.05 24.73 7.89
CA ARG A 210 -24.39 24.28 8.31
C ARG A 210 -24.41 23.87 9.79
N VAL A 211 -23.79 24.68 10.65
CA VAL A 211 -24.19 24.74 12.05
C VAL A 211 -25.53 25.49 12.09
N GLU A 212 -26.53 24.76 12.52
CA GLU A 212 -27.89 25.15 12.85
C GLU A 212 -28.06 26.65 13.13
N LYS A 213 -28.84 27.29 12.27
CA LYS A 213 -29.49 28.58 12.51
C LYS A 213 -30.55 28.39 13.60
N LEU A 214 -30.13 28.18 14.84
CA LEU A 214 -31.00 28.14 16.02
C LEU A 214 -30.86 29.46 16.79
N GLY A 215 -31.80 30.36 16.51
CA GLY A 215 -32.33 31.42 17.39
C GLY A 215 -31.38 32.17 18.31
N LEU A 216 -30.72 33.22 17.80
CA LEU A 216 -30.24 34.34 18.63
C LEU A 216 -31.45 35.14 19.12
N ARG A 217 -31.93 34.84 20.33
CA ARG A 217 -32.81 35.73 21.09
C ARG A 217 -31.99 36.89 21.63
N MET A 218 -32.35 38.12 21.24
CA MET A 218 -31.90 39.37 21.85
C MET A 218 -32.27 39.38 23.33
N PHE A 219 -31.31 39.72 24.20
CA PHE A 219 -31.58 40.19 25.56
C PHE A 219 -31.50 41.72 25.57
N PRO A 220 -32.47 42.44 26.17
CA PRO A 220 -32.35 43.87 26.39
C PRO A 220 -31.47 44.14 27.60
N PHE A 221 -30.56 45.09 27.47
CA PHE A 221 -29.85 45.69 28.61
C PHE A 221 -30.77 46.74 29.24
N TYR A 222 -30.93 46.67 30.56
CA TYR A 222 -31.47 47.75 31.39
C TYR A 222 -30.31 48.55 31.97
#